data_AF-A0A3N1V770-F1
#
_entry.id   AF-A0A3N1V770-F1
#
_cell.length_a   1.000
_cell.length_b   1.000
_cell.length_c   1.000
_cell.angle_alpha   90.00
_cell.angle_beta   90.00
_cell.angle_gamma   90.00
#
_symmetry.space_group_name_H-M   'P 1'
#
loop_
_entity.id
_entity.type
_entity.pdbx_description
1 polymer ?
#
loop_
_entity_poly.entity_id
_entity_poly.type
_entity_poly.pdbx_seq_one_letter_code
_entity_poly.pdbx_strand_id
1 'polypeptide(L)'
;MPRGRHRNPEPLHRLLTPTTVAGVSVASAAAAWLLAEPLPLRLLVALAGAAGVSGAVLMRAWDRAAGRRVAELARERVKDEWKTEERIAELESDLEEARALRAKLDAKLRAKRVELAGLRGEHAALLRRYATAETERASALEGRRLLAIEASAAPASPAAPKELPAVTEERTSSGAPTSVGYARANAAMAALVRKAEAKASGRTEAKTQTEAGTEAEAGTEAEAGTEAAAGPMALESAHGRTGAVPARRPAAAVAPYSAARRSASRVEGGFDFFGTKTAAQARAVIESVQNEDLADVVGAEALAVHQAESAQAEPAAAEQPVKEQGFKQPTPEQRAVGQVIDLTAHDETEPIDVVRLRTAIS
;
A
#
# COMPACT_ATOMS: atom_id res chain seq x y z
N MET A 1 14.71 5.74 -25.98
CA MET A 1 15.52 5.48 -27.19
C MET A 1 15.81 6.79 -27.91
N PRO A 2 17.02 7.35 -27.84
CA PRO A 2 17.34 8.57 -28.55
C PRO A 2 17.53 8.23 -30.04
N ARG A 3 16.44 8.31 -30.81
CA ARG A 3 16.46 8.33 -32.27
C ARG A 3 16.66 9.78 -32.70
N GLY A 4 17.92 10.21 -32.73
CA GLY A 4 18.30 11.56 -33.11
C GLY A 4 19.66 11.59 -33.79
N ARG A 5 19.88 10.70 -34.76
CA ARG A 5 21.01 10.81 -35.68
C ARG A 5 20.76 12.02 -36.57
N HIS A 6 21.10 13.22 -36.07
CA HIS A 6 21.33 14.35 -36.93
C HIS A 6 22.49 13.97 -37.84
N ARG A 7 22.14 13.58 -39.07
CA ARG A 7 23.07 13.51 -40.19
C ARG A 7 23.52 14.94 -40.42
N ASN A 8 24.57 15.36 -39.72
CA ASN A 8 25.27 16.57 -40.10
C ASN A 8 25.77 16.32 -41.53
N PRO A 9 25.32 17.11 -42.53
CA PRO A 9 25.92 17.03 -43.85
C PRO A 9 27.40 17.32 -43.66
N GLU A 10 28.25 16.38 -44.09
CA GLU A 10 29.68 16.64 -44.06
C GLU A 10 29.95 17.93 -44.82
N PRO A 11 30.68 18.87 -44.22
CA PRO A 11 30.72 20.18 -44.80
C PRO A 11 31.62 20.13 -46.03
N LEU A 12 31.05 20.51 -47.19
CA LEU A 12 31.66 20.44 -48.52
C LEU A 12 33.07 21.04 -48.60
N HIS A 13 33.40 21.98 -47.70
CA HIS A 13 34.74 22.58 -47.60
C HIS A 13 35.84 21.58 -47.25
N ARG A 14 35.53 20.40 -46.69
CA ARG A 14 36.53 19.36 -46.38
C ARG A 14 37.07 18.66 -47.62
N LEU A 15 36.34 18.68 -48.73
CA LEU A 15 36.75 18.05 -49.98
C LEU A 15 37.53 19.01 -50.89
N LEU A 16 37.48 20.33 -50.64
CA LEU A 16 38.15 21.34 -51.48
C LEU A 16 39.68 21.27 -51.39
N THR A 17 40.25 20.98 -50.22
CA THR A 17 41.70 20.90 -50.04
C THR A 17 42.35 19.68 -50.71
N PRO A 18 41.82 18.44 -50.62
CA PRO A 18 42.42 17.31 -51.34
C PRO A 18 42.20 17.39 -52.86
N THR A 19 41.06 17.93 -53.31
CA THR A 19 40.76 18.06 -54.75
C THR A 19 41.62 19.09 -55.46
N THR A 20 41.99 20.19 -54.78
CA THR A 20 42.92 21.19 -55.34
C THR A 20 44.33 20.63 -55.49
N VAL A 21 44.84 19.87 -54.51
CA VAL A 21 46.16 19.21 -54.61
C VAL A 21 46.19 18.18 -55.74
N ALA A 22 45.12 17.38 -55.89
CA ALA A 22 44.97 16.45 -57.01
C ALA A 22 44.84 17.16 -58.36
N GLY A 23 44.11 18.28 -58.42
CA GLY A 23 43.98 19.10 -59.62
C GLY A 23 45.31 19.68 -60.09
N VAL A 24 46.14 20.16 -59.15
CA VAL A 24 47.48 20.70 -59.45
C VAL A 24 48.45 19.61 -59.92
N SER A 25 48.37 18.39 -59.38
CA SER A 25 49.23 17.29 -59.83
C SER A 25 48.86 16.78 -61.24
N VAL A 26 47.57 16.69 -61.55
CA VAL A 26 47.11 16.31 -62.90
C VAL A 26 47.40 17.41 -63.92
N ALA A 27 47.17 18.67 -63.56
CA ALA A 27 47.48 19.81 -64.43
C ALA A 27 48.99 19.93 -64.70
N SER A 28 49.83 19.67 -63.70
CA SER A 28 51.29 19.66 -63.87
C SER A 28 51.76 18.50 -64.76
N ALA A 29 51.19 17.30 -64.62
CA ALA A 29 51.46 16.17 -65.51
C ALA A 29 51.05 16.45 -66.97
N ALA A 30 49.91 17.11 -67.19
CA ALA A 30 49.44 17.49 -68.53
C ALA A 30 50.33 18.58 -69.16
N ALA A 31 50.77 19.57 -68.38
CA ALA A 31 51.64 20.64 -68.85
C ALA A 31 53.02 20.11 -69.30
N ALA A 32 53.52 19.04 -68.68
CA ALA A 32 54.80 18.44 -69.02
C ALA A 32 54.87 17.89 -70.46
N TRP A 33 53.74 17.52 -71.07
CA TRP A 33 53.68 17.05 -72.47
C TRP A 33 53.78 18.18 -73.51
N LEU A 34 53.57 19.43 -73.11
CA LEU A 34 53.55 20.59 -74.01
C LEU A 34 54.88 21.37 -74.04
N LEU A 35 55.81 21.05 -73.13
CA LEU A 35 57.07 21.78 -72.94
C LEU A 35 58.28 20.95 -73.41
N ALA A 36 59.02 21.47 -74.39
CA ALA A 36 60.21 20.81 -74.94
C ALA A 36 61.55 21.31 -74.32
N GLU A 37 61.52 22.43 -73.61
CA GLU A 37 62.71 23.02 -72.99
C GLU A 37 63.08 22.35 -71.64
N PRO A 38 64.38 22.19 -71.34
CA PRO A 38 64.82 21.40 -70.18
C PRO A 38 64.61 22.08 -68.82
N LEU A 39 64.65 23.42 -68.76
CA LEU A 39 64.42 24.18 -67.52
C LEU A 39 62.96 24.11 -67.03
N PRO A 40 61.93 24.38 -67.86
CA PRO A 40 60.55 24.32 -67.40
C PRO A 40 60.11 22.89 -67.01
N LEU A 41 60.62 21.85 -67.69
CA LEU A 41 60.41 20.46 -67.30
C LEU A 41 60.92 20.16 -65.89
N ARG A 42 62.12 20.63 -65.54
CA ARG A 42 62.69 20.43 -64.19
C ARG A 42 61.89 21.14 -63.10
N LEU A 43 61.40 22.35 -63.36
CA LEU A 43 60.54 23.08 -62.43
C LEU A 43 59.19 22.38 -62.22
N LEU A 44 58.59 21.85 -63.29
CA LEU A 44 57.35 21.09 -63.24
C LEU A 44 57.47 19.82 -62.40
N VAL A 45 58.55 19.06 -62.60
CA VAL A 45 58.83 17.85 -61.82
C VAL A 45 59.05 18.18 -60.35
N ALA A 46 59.75 19.27 -60.04
CA ALA A 46 59.92 19.73 -58.65
C ALA A 46 58.57 20.11 -58.00
N LEU A 47 57.68 20.76 -58.74
CA LEU A 47 56.34 21.14 -58.28
C LEU A 47 55.45 19.91 -58.04
N ALA A 48 55.48 18.93 -58.96
CA ALA A 48 54.76 17.67 -58.79
C ALA A 48 55.27 16.87 -57.57
N GLY A 49 56.59 16.84 -57.35
CA GLY A 49 57.19 16.26 -56.15
C GLY A 49 56.74 16.95 -54.86
N ALA A 50 56.73 18.28 -54.83
CA ALA A 50 56.24 19.07 -53.71
C ALA A 50 54.73 18.85 -53.43
N ALA A 51 53.91 18.69 -54.49
CA ALA A 51 52.50 18.33 -54.36
C ALA A 51 52.30 16.92 -53.78
N GLY A 52 53.13 15.94 -54.19
CA GLY A 52 53.11 14.59 -53.63
C GLY A 52 53.47 14.56 -52.14
N VAL A 53 54.53 15.28 -51.75
CA VAL A 53 54.95 15.38 -50.35
C VAL A 53 53.88 16.09 -49.50
N SER A 54 53.28 17.18 -49.99
CA SER A 54 52.22 17.88 -49.25
C SER A 54 50.95 17.03 -49.10
N GLY A 55 50.56 16.30 -50.14
CA GLY A 55 49.47 15.32 -50.07
C GLY A 55 49.73 14.22 -49.04
N ALA A 56 50.94 13.66 -49.00
CA ALA A 56 51.34 12.65 -48.02
C ALA A 56 51.28 13.17 -46.57
N VAL A 57 51.75 14.40 -46.34
CA VAL A 57 51.67 15.05 -45.01
C VAL A 57 50.23 15.30 -44.60
N LEU A 58 49.37 15.74 -45.53
CA LEU A 58 47.94 15.98 -45.25
C LEU A 58 47.22 14.69 -44.88
N MET A 59 47.45 13.60 -45.62
CA MET A 59 46.89 12.28 -45.28
C MET A 59 47.35 11.81 -43.91
N ARG A 60 48.64 11.97 -43.59
CA ARG A 60 49.18 11.61 -42.27
C ARG A 60 48.57 12.45 -41.14
N ALA A 61 48.29 13.73 -41.39
CA ALA A 61 47.62 14.59 -40.44
C ALA A 61 46.15 14.21 -40.25
N TRP A 62 45.47 13.81 -41.32
CA TRP A 62 44.09 13.33 -41.29
C TRP A 62 43.96 12.01 -40.53
N ASP A 63 44.84 11.04 -40.76
CA ASP A 63 44.86 9.78 -40.02
C ASP A 63 45.00 10.02 -38.50
N ARG A 64 45.91 10.92 -38.11
CA ARG A 64 46.11 11.28 -36.70
C ARG A 64 44.91 12.02 -36.12
N ALA A 65 44.28 12.91 -36.88
CA ALA A 65 43.09 13.63 -36.43
C ALA A 65 41.87 12.71 -36.31
N ALA A 66 41.69 11.76 -37.24
CA ALA A 66 40.66 10.75 -37.19
C ALA A 66 40.86 9.81 -35.98
N GLY A 67 42.09 9.34 -35.75
CA GLY A 67 42.41 8.50 -34.58
C GLY A 67 42.11 9.20 -33.25
N ARG A 68 42.44 10.49 -33.13
CA ARG A 68 42.10 11.29 -31.94
C ARG A 68 40.59 11.40 -31.74
N ARG A 69 39.83 11.71 -32.79
CA ARG A 69 38.36 11.80 -32.71
C ARG A 69 37.71 10.47 -32.33
N VAL A 70 38.20 9.35 -32.88
CA VAL A 70 37.70 8.02 -32.51
C VAL A 70 38.00 7.72 -31.05
N ALA A 71 39.20 8.07 -30.56
CA ALA A 71 39.55 7.90 -29.16
C ALA A 71 38.70 8.78 -28.22
N GLU A 72 38.42 10.03 -28.60
CA GLU A 72 37.52 10.92 -27.86
C GLU A 72 36.09 10.36 -27.82
N LEU A 73 35.53 9.96 -28.96
CA LEU A 73 34.21 9.35 -29.02
C LEU A 73 34.13 8.04 -28.24
N ALA A 74 35.19 7.23 -28.23
CA ALA A 74 35.24 6.03 -27.41
C ALA A 74 35.22 6.36 -25.92
N ARG A 75 35.97 7.39 -25.48
CA ARG A 75 35.95 7.87 -24.09
C ARG A 75 34.59 8.43 -23.70
N GLU A 76 33.94 9.18 -24.58
CA GLU A 76 32.59 9.71 -24.34
C GLU A 76 31.56 8.58 -24.22
N ARG A 77 31.63 7.56 -25.08
CA ARG A 77 30.76 6.38 -24.98
C ARG A 77 30.93 5.64 -23.67
N VAL A 78 32.17 5.33 -23.28
CA VAL A 78 32.46 4.67 -21.99
C VAL A 78 31.96 5.52 -20.82
N LYS A 79 32.13 6.84 -20.88
CA LYS A 79 31.62 7.75 -19.85
C LYS A 79 30.10 7.74 -19.78
N ASP A 80 29.42 7.68 -20.92
CA ASP A 80 27.95 7.65 -20.96
C ASP A 80 27.40 6.29 -20.54
N GLU A 81 28.05 5.19 -20.92
CA GLU A 81 27.77 3.84 -20.43
C GLU A 81 27.87 3.81 -18.90
N TRP A 82 28.96 4.32 -18.35
CA TRP A 82 29.14 4.39 -16.89
C TRP A 82 28.05 5.21 -16.19
N LYS A 83 27.68 6.39 -16.71
CA LYS A 83 26.55 7.18 -16.15
C LYS A 83 25.22 6.43 -16.24
N THR A 84 25.03 5.62 -17.29
CA THR A 84 23.79 4.83 -17.42
C THR A 84 23.79 3.67 -16.45
N GLU A 85 24.93 3.01 -16.23
CA GLU A 85 25.09 1.97 -15.23
C GLU A 85 24.86 2.53 -13.81
N GLU A 86 25.39 3.71 -13.52
CA GLU A 86 25.17 4.41 -12.24
C GLU A 86 23.67 4.70 -12.02
N ARG A 87 22.99 5.24 -13.03
CA ARG A 87 21.53 5.45 -12.96
C ARG A 87 20.73 4.15 -12.83
N ILE A 88 21.20 3.07 -13.45
CA ILE A 88 20.55 1.75 -13.30
C ILE A 88 20.73 1.26 -11.87
N ALA A 89 21.92 1.38 -11.30
CA ALA A 89 22.18 1.01 -9.90
C ALA A 89 21.33 1.83 -8.91
N GLU A 90 21.21 3.15 -9.13
CA GLU A 90 20.31 4.02 -8.33
C GLU A 90 18.85 3.56 -8.41
N LEU A 91 18.35 3.27 -9.61
CA LEU A 91 16.98 2.79 -9.79
C LEU A 91 16.76 1.40 -9.19
N GLU A 92 17.75 0.52 -9.24
CA GLU A 92 17.71 -0.78 -8.59
C GLU A 92 17.64 -0.64 -7.07
N SER A 93 18.44 0.26 -6.47
CA SER A 93 18.34 0.55 -5.03
C SER A 93 16.98 1.14 -4.65
N ASP A 94 16.46 2.11 -5.42
CA ASP A 94 15.14 2.70 -5.17
C ASP A 94 14.02 1.64 -5.23
N LEU A 95 14.14 0.67 -6.15
CA LEU A 95 13.19 -0.44 -6.25
C LEU A 95 13.27 -1.38 -5.06
N GLU A 96 14.46 -1.67 -4.54
CA GLU A 96 14.65 -2.46 -3.33
C GLU A 96 14.06 -1.76 -2.11
N GLU A 97 14.28 -0.46 -1.96
CA GLU A 97 13.69 0.36 -0.89
C GLU A 97 12.16 0.37 -0.98
N ALA A 98 11.59 0.58 -2.17
CA ALA A 98 10.16 0.54 -2.39
C ALA A 98 9.55 -0.83 -2.05
N ARG A 99 10.22 -1.93 -2.41
CA ARG A 99 9.81 -3.29 -2.03
C ARG A 99 9.85 -3.50 -0.52
N ALA A 100 10.89 -3.01 0.16
CA ALA A 100 11.01 -3.10 1.61
C ALA A 100 9.91 -2.30 2.33
N LEU A 101 9.60 -1.07 1.86
CA LEU A 101 8.50 -0.27 2.39
C LEU A 101 7.15 -0.94 2.19
N ARG A 102 6.90 -1.50 1.00
CA ARG A 102 5.69 -2.26 0.72
C ARG A 102 5.53 -3.46 1.66
N ALA A 103 6.59 -4.25 1.86
CA ALA A 103 6.55 -5.38 2.78
C ALA A 103 6.24 -4.96 4.22
N LYS A 104 6.84 -3.85 4.69
CA LYS A 104 6.56 -3.26 6.01
C LYS A 104 5.10 -2.83 6.15
N LEU A 105 4.53 -2.17 5.14
CA LEU A 105 3.12 -1.75 5.15
C LEU A 105 2.17 -2.93 5.10
N ASP A 106 2.46 -3.95 4.28
CA ASP A 106 1.66 -5.17 4.20
C ASP A 106 1.68 -5.94 5.53
N ALA A 107 2.82 -5.98 6.23
CA ALA A 107 2.91 -6.55 7.57
C ALA A 107 2.05 -5.79 8.58
N LYS A 108 2.10 -4.45 8.58
CA LYS A 108 1.25 -3.60 9.43
C LYS A 108 -0.24 -3.81 9.13
N LEU A 109 -0.63 -3.88 7.86
CA LEU A 109 -2.02 -4.14 7.47
C LEU A 109 -2.49 -5.53 7.93
N ARG A 110 -1.65 -6.56 7.81
CA ARG A 110 -1.96 -7.89 8.34
C ARG A 110 -2.12 -7.87 9.86
N ALA A 111 -1.21 -7.21 10.59
CA ALA A 111 -1.31 -7.06 12.03
C ALA A 111 -2.63 -6.36 12.42
N LYS A 112 -2.96 -5.23 11.77
CA LYS A 112 -4.23 -4.50 12.04
C LYS A 112 -5.47 -5.32 11.70
N ARG A 113 -5.44 -6.15 10.66
CA ARG A 113 -6.56 -7.06 10.36
C ARG A 113 -6.76 -8.11 11.45
N VAL A 114 -5.66 -8.65 12.00
CA VAL A 114 -5.71 -9.60 13.12
C VAL A 114 -6.22 -8.91 14.39
N GLU A 115 -5.73 -7.72 14.73
CA GLU A 115 -6.23 -6.92 15.86
C GLU A 115 -7.74 -6.67 15.74
N LEU A 116 -8.22 -6.25 14.56
CA LEU A 116 -9.66 -6.04 14.33
C LEU A 116 -10.47 -7.32 14.41
N ALA A 117 -9.93 -8.47 13.99
CA ALA A 117 -10.58 -9.75 14.17
C ALA A 117 -10.66 -10.14 15.67
N GLY A 118 -9.59 -9.87 16.42
CA GLY A 118 -9.53 -10.02 17.88
C GLY A 118 -10.61 -9.20 18.59
N LEU A 119 -10.68 -7.90 18.32
CA LEU A 119 -11.68 -7.00 18.92
C LEU A 119 -13.12 -7.41 18.59
N ARG A 120 -13.39 -7.87 17.35
CA ARG A 120 -14.71 -8.42 17.00
C ARG A 120 -15.02 -9.69 17.77
N GLY A 121 -14.02 -10.55 17.99
CA GLY A 121 -14.14 -11.74 18.82
C GLY A 121 -14.44 -11.42 20.28
N GLU A 122 -13.72 -10.46 20.86
CA GLU A 122 -13.94 -9.97 22.23
C GLU A 122 -15.32 -9.35 22.39
N HIS A 123 -15.77 -8.53 21.43
CA HIS A 123 -17.11 -7.95 21.44
C HIS A 123 -18.20 -9.04 21.39
N ALA A 124 -18.05 -10.04 20.52
CA ALA A 124 -18.97 -11.17 20.48
C ALA A 124 -18.97 -11.97 21.79
N ALA A 125 -17.82 -12.16 22.42
CA ALA A 125 -17.73 -12.80 23.73
C ALA A 125 -18.42 -11.99 24.83
N LEU A 126 -18.26 -10.66 24.82
CA LEU A 126 -18.92 -9.76 25.77
C LEU A 126 -20.44 -9.81 25.62
N LEU A 127 -20.96 -9.79 24.39
CA LEU A 127 -22.39 -9.93 24.13
C LEU A 127 -22.95 -11.27 24.60
N ARG A 128 -22.21 -12.37 24.42
CA ARG A 128 -22.63 -13.69 24.96
C ARG A 128 -22.70 -13.66 26.49
N ARG A 129 -21.68 -13.10 27.16
CA ARG A 129 -21.65 -12.98 28.63
C ARG A 129 -22.77 -12.09 29.16
N TYR A 130 -23.08 -11.00 28.46
CA TYR A 130 -24.20 -10.14 28.83
C TYR A 130 -25.54 -10.84 28.63
N ALA A 131 -25.72 -11.54 27.51
CA ALA A 131 -26.93 -12.31 27.25
C ALA A 131 -27.13 -13.40 28.31
N THR A 132 -26.09 -14.15 28.69
CA THR A 132 -26.19 -15.16 29.75
C THR A 132 -26.53 -14.51 31.09
N ALA A 133 -25.87 -13.40 31.45
CA ALA A 133 -26.18 -12.67 32.68
C ALA A 133 -27.63 -12.16 32.71
N GLU A 134 -28.18 -11.70 31.58
CA GLU A 134 -29.56 -11.25 31.50
C GLU A 134 -30.56 -12.41 31.59
N THR A 135 -30.26 -13.57 30.97
CA THR A 135 -31.07 -14.78 31.14
C THR A 135 -31.04 -15.32 32.56
N GLU A 136 -29.89 -15.27 33.23
CA GLU A 136 -29.74 -15.65 34.63
C GLU A 136 -30.58 -14.74 35.53
N ARG A 137 -30.52 -13.41 35.32
CA ARG A 137 -31.38 -12.44 36.03
C ARG A 137 -32.86 -12.72 35.81
N ALA A 138 -33.28 -12.98 34.57
CA ALA A 138 -34.68 -13.32 34.27
C ALA A 138 -35.11 -14.60 34.98
N SER A 139 -34.31 -15.66 34.92
CA SER A 139 -34.58 -16.93 35.59
C SER A 139 -34.66 -16.79 37.12
N ALA A 140 -33.83 -15.93 37.73
CA ALA A 140 -33.89 -15.63 39.15
C ALA A 140 -35.20 -14.90 39.54
N LEU A 141 -35.68 -13.99 38.68
CA LEU A 141 -36.97 -13.32 38.89
C LEU A 141 -38.15 -14.28 38.71
N GLU A 142 -38.09 -15.19 37.74
CA GLU A 142 -39.11 -16.25 37.57
C GLU A 142 -39.11 -17.23 38.73
N GLY A 143 -37.94 -17.66 39.20
CA GLY A 143 -37.82 -18.49 40.41
C GLY A 143 -38.45 -17.82 41.63
N ARG A 144 -38.22 -16.51 41.83
CA ARG A 144 -38.89 -15.74 42.90
C ARG A 144 -40.41 -15.65 42.72
N ARG A 145 -40.91 -15.52 41.47
CA ARG A 145 -42.35 -15.53 41.18
C ARG A 145 -42.98 -16.88 41.49
N LEU A 146 -42.34 -17.98 41.09
CA LEU A 146 -42.81 -19.33 41.38
C LEU A 146 -42.87 -19.59 42.88
N LEU A 147 -41.84 -19.23 43.63
CA LEU A 147 -41.83 -19.33 45.09
C LEU A 147 -42.92 -18.48 45.75
N ALA A 148 -43.20 -17.29 45.22
CA ALA A 148 -44.31 -16.46 45.73
C ALA A 148 -45.68 -17.09 45.45
N ILE A 149 -45.87 -17.70 44.27
CA ILE A 149 -47.09 -18.45 43.93
C ILE A 149 -47.24 -19.66 44.86
N GLU A 150 -46.19 -20.46 45.03
CA GLU A 150 -46.19 -21.61 45.94
C GLU A 150 -46.46 -21.21 47.39
N ALA A 151 -45.84 -20.12 47.89
CA ALA A 151 -46.14 -19.59 49.22
C ALA A 151 -47.58 -19.11 49.37
N SER A 152 -48.18 -18.55 48.30
CA SER A 152 -49.60 -18.16 48.28
C SER A 152 -50.56 -19.33 48.08
N ALA A 153 -50.09 -20.44 47.52
CA ALA A 153 -50.84 -21.68 47.27
C ALA A 153 -50.66 -22.72 48.38
N ALA A 154 -49.67 -22.53 49.26
CA ALA A 154 -49.48 -23.33 50.46
C ALA A 154 -50.78 -23.34 51.26
N PRO A 155 -51.25 -24.52 51.70
CA PRO A 155 -52.55 -24.63 52.31
C PRO A 155 -52.54 -23.83 53.61
N ALA A 156 -53.34 -22.75 53.64
CA ALA A 156 -53.91 -22.31 54.90
C ALA A 156 -54.52 -23.55 55.58
N SER A 157 -54.18 -23.73 56.85
CA SER A 157 -54.72 -24.70 57.81
C SER A 157 -56.15 -25.18 57.48
N PRO A 158 -56.52 -26.45 57.72
CA PRO A 158 -57.79 -27.01 57.25
C PRO A 158 -58.97 -26.46 58.05
N ALA A 159 -59.44 -25.26 57.73
CA ALA A 159 -60.75 -24.72 58.11
C ALA A 159 -60.90 -23.29 57.56
N ALA A 160 -61.29 -23.17 56.30
CA ALA A 160 -62.15 -22.07 55.86
C ALA A 160 -62.70 -22.42 54.46
N PRO A 161 -64.03 -22.50 54.28
CA PRO A 161 -64.58 -22.56 52.94
C PRO A 161 -64.10 -21.33 52.18
N LYS A 162 -63.68 -21.54 50.94
CA LYS A 162 -63.42 -20.47 49.98
C LYS A 162 -64.74 -19.77 49.72
N GLU A 163 -65.09 -18.83 50.59
CA GLU A 163 -66.23 -17.96 50.41
C GLU A 163 -66.01 -17.19 49.11
N LEU A 164 -66.85 -17.50 48.12
CA LEU A 164 -67.07 -16.61 47.01
C LEU A 164 -67.40 -15.24 47.61
N PRO A 165 -66.82 -14.14 47.10
CA PRO A 165 -67.08 -12.82 47.64
C PRO A 165 -68.59 -12.62 47.72
N ALA A 166 -69.08 -12.27 48.91
CA ALA A 166 -70.48 -11.95 49.14
C ALA A 166 -70.95 -11.02 48.01
N VAL A 167 -72.17 -11.27 47.50
CA VAL A 167 -72.82 -10.52 46.42
C VAL A 167 -72.57 -9.04 46.64
N THR A 168 -71.55 -8.54 45.96
CA THR A 168 -71.10 -7.17 46.10
C THR A 168 -72.11 -6.34 45.33
N GLU A 169 -72.41 -5.11 45.75
CA GLU A 169 -73.37 -4.23 45.06
C GLU A 169 -73.08 -4.04 43.55
N GLU A 170 -71.92 -4.51 43.08
CA GLU A 170 -71.43 -4.56 41.71
C GLU A 170 -72.05 -5.67 40.83
N ARG A 171 -72.64 -6.72 41.42
CA ARG A 171 -73.32 -7.80 40.69
C ARG A 171 -74.64 -8.16 41.37
N THR A 172 -75.66 -8.40 40.56
CA THR A 172 -76.95 -8.92 41.03
C THR A 172 -76.80 -10.36 41.54
N SER A 173 -77.79 -10.87 42.28
CA SER A 173 -77.84 -12.28 42.72
C SER A 173 -77.80 -13.29 41.56
N SER A 174 -78.13 -12.87 40.34
CA SER A 174 -78.01 -13.64 39.09
C SER A 174 -76.61 -13.58 38.45
N GLY A 175 -75.67 -12.85 39.05
CA GLY A 175 -74.31 -12.64 38.54
C GLY A 175 -74.18 -11.55 37.48
N ALA A 176 -75.29 -10.95 37.02
CA ALA A 176 -75.24 -9.84 36.06
C ALA A 176 -74.62 -8.58 36.69
N PRO A 177 -73.74 -7.83 36.00
CA PRO A 177 -73.14 -6.61 36.54
C PRO A 177 -74.20 -5.52 36.74
N THR A 178 -74.15 -4.84 37.89
CA THR A 178 -74.99 -3.68 38.17
C THR A 178 -74.38 -2.40 37.57
N SER A 179 -75.17 -1.33 37.49
CA SER A 179 -74.69 -0.01 37.07
C SER A 179 -73.52 0.50 37.92
N VAL A 180 -73.52 0.20 39.22
CA VAL A 180 -72.41 0.51 40.15
C VAL A 180 -71.16 -0.29 39.80
N GLY A 181 -71.30 -1.56 39.41
CA GLY A 181 -70.20 -2.39 38.93
C GLY A 181 -69.55 -1.84 37.66
N TYR A 182 -70.36 -1.41 36.68
CA TYR A 182 -69.85 -0.76 35.46
C TYR A 182 -69.15 0.57 35.76
N ALA A 183 -69.70 1.40 36.65
CA ALA A 183 -69.10 2.68 37.02
C ALA A 183 -67.73 2.49 37.69
N ARG A 184 -67.61 1.50 38.58
CA ARG A 184 -66.34 1.15 39.25
C ARG A 184 -65.32 0.59 38.27
N ALA A 185 -65.75 -0.29 37.35
CA ALA A 185 -64.87 -0.81 36.30
C ALA A 185 -64.32 0.32 35.41
N ASN A 186 -65.17 1.28 35.05
CA ASN A 186 -64.73 2.44 34.27
C ASN A 186 -63.74 3.33 35.06
N ALA A 187 -63.99 3.56 36.36
CA ALA A 187 -63.06 4.29 37.22
C ALA A 187 -61.69 3.58 37.36
N ALA A 188 -61.69 2.25 37.43
CA ALA A 188 -60.46 1.45 37.45
C ALA A 188 -59.68 1.55 36.12
N MET A 189 -60.37 1.51 34.98
CA MET A 189 -59.75 1.70 33.66
C MET A 189 -59.15 3.11 33.54
N ALA A 190 -59.85 4.15 33.98
CA ALA A 190 -59.33 5.51 34.01
C ALA A 190 -58.10 5.64 34.93
N ALA A 191 -58.06 4.94 36.06
CA ALA A 191 -56.90 4.90 36.93
C ALA A 191 -55.68 4.20 36.29
N LEU A 192 -55.90 3.13 35.52
CA LEU A 192 -54.84 2.45 34.78
C LEU A 192 -54.24 3.32 33.69
N VAL A 193 -55.06 4.05 32.95
CA VAL A 193 -54.59 5.00 31.92
C VAL A 193 -53.72 6.08 32.55
N ARG A 194 -54.18 6.72 33.63
CA ARG A 194 -53.38 7.73 34.37
C ARG A 194 -52.05 7.17 34.88
N LYS A 195 -52.03 5.91 35.33
CA LYS A 195 -50.81 5.26 35.81
C LYS A 195 -49.83 4.93 34.67
N ALA A 196 -50.35 4.60 33.48
CA ALA A 196 -49.55 4.40 32.28
C ALA A 196 -48.94 5.72 31.79
N GLU A 197 -49.71 6.81 31.82
CA GLU A 197 -49.24 8.15 31.46
C GLU A 197 -48.16 8.65 32.43
N ALA A 198 -48.34 8.49 33.75
CA ALA A 198 -47.34 8.85 34.75
C ALA A 198 -46.02 8.04 34.58
N LYS A 199 -46.12 6.79 34.12
CA LYS A 199 -44.94 5.97 33.82
C LYS A 199 -44.25 6.40 32.52
N ALA A 200 -45.00 6.86 31.54
CA ALA A 200 -44.46 7.40 30.30
C ALA A 200 -43.74 8.73 30.54
N SER A 201 -44.32 9.64 31.33
CA SER A 201 -43.71 10.93 31.68
C SER A 201 -42.44 10.77 32.51
N GLY A 202 -42.44 9.86 33.50
CA GLY A 202 -41.24 9.55 34.28
C GLY A 202 -40.11 8.92 33.45
N ARG A 203 -40.45 8.19 32.36
CA ARG A 203 -39.46 7.62 31.45
C ARG A 203 -38.88 8.66 30.49
N THR A 204 -39.67 9.66 30.09
CA THR A 204 -39.17 10.80 29.30
C THR A 204 -38.26 11.69 30.14
N GLU A 205 -38.62 12.02 31.38
CA GLU A 205 -37.78 12.84 32.27
C GLU A 205 -36.44 12.18 32.61
N ALA A 206 -36.44 10.85 32.84
CA ALA A 206 -35.20 10.10 33.03
C ALA A 206 -34.30 10.11 31.77
N LYS A 207 -34.90 10.11 30.58
CA LYS A 207 -34.15 10.18 29.32
C LYS A 207 -33.54 11.56 29.10
N THR A 208 -34.27 12.64 29.40
CA THR A 208 -33.77 14.02 29.28
C THR A 208 -32.64 14.34 30.27
N GLN A 209 -32.66 13.78 31.48
CA GLN A 209 -31.55 13.92 32.43
C GLN A 209 -30.28 13.16 32.03
N THR A 210 -30.42 12.09 31.23
CA THR A 210 -29.26 11.33 30.73
C THR A 210 -28.58 12.05 29.55
N GLU A 211 -29.33 12.84 28.77
CA GLU A 211 -28.82 13.61 27.63
C GLU A 211 -28.20 14.96 28.07
N ALA A 212 -28.65 15.56 29.19
CA ALA A 212 -28.08 16.81 29.73
C ALA A 212 -26.75 16.62 30.49
N GLY A 213 -26.39 15.38 30.86
CA GLY A 213 -25.13 15.07 31.57
C GLY A 213 -23.90 14.89 30.66
N THR A 214 -24.09 14.86 29.33
CA THR A 214 -23.00 14.59 28.36
C THR A 214 -22.45 15.82 27.65
N GLU A 215 -22.98 17.02 27.89
CA GLU A 215 -22.56 18.26 27.23
C GLU A 215 -21.81 19.26 28.13
N ALA A 216 -21.48 18.89 29.39
CA ALA A 216 -20.88 19.80 30.38
C ALA A 216 -19.36 19.62 30.63
N GLU A 217 -18.66 18.71 29.94
CA GLU A 217 -17.20 18.48 30.12
C GLU A 217 -16.35 18.76 28.86
N ALA A 218 -16.67 19.81 28.10
CA ALA A 218 -15.79 20.29 27.03
C ALA A 218 -15.78 21.82 26.94
N GLY A 219 -14.92 22.46 27.74
CA GLY A 219 -14.53 23.84 27.48
C GLY A 219 -14.04 24.63 28.69
N THR A 220 -12.72 24.65 28.90
CA THR A 220 -11.89 25.67 29.60
C THR A 220 -10.45 25.13 29.55
N GLU A 221 -9.36 25.84 29.23
CA GLU A 221 -9.02 27.25 29.19
C GLU A 221 -7.74 27.44 28.36
N ALA A 222 -7.61 28.61 27.73
CA ALA A 222 -6.40 29.15 27.10
C ALA A 222 -6.02 30.48 27.78
N GLU A 223 -4.78 30.94 27.51
CA GLU A 223 -4.10 32.21 27.88
C GLU A 223 -3.27 32.18 29.19
N ALA A 224 -2.08 32.79 29.36
CA ALA A 224 -1.26 33.81 28.66
C ALA A 224 0.24 33.62 29.13
N GLY A 225 1.31 34.25 28.62
CA GLY A 225 1.49 35.34 27.66
C GLY A 225 2.97 35.74 27.43
N THR A 226 3.18 36.56 26.39
CA THR A 226 4.09 37.71 26.17
C THR A 226 5.60 37.69 26.49
N GLU A 227 6.41 38.04 25.48
CA GLU A 227 7.34 39.20 25.50
C GLU A 227 7.79 39.64 24.07
N ALA A 228 8.22 40.90 23.95
CA ALA A 228 8.26 41.74 22.74
C ALA A 228 9.69 42.03 22.21
N ALA A 229 9.82 42.47 20.93
CA ALA A 229 10.53 43.73 20.55
C ALA A 229 10.85 43.88 19.03
N ALA A 230 10.63 45.12 18.54
CA ALA A 230 11.35 45.91 17.53
C ALA A 230 11.20 45.68 15.99
N GLY A 231 10.71 46.73 15.30
CA GLY A 231 10.64 46.90 13.82
C GLY A 231 11.90 47.51 13.17
N PRO A 232 11.88 48.20 11.99
CA PRO A 232 10.79 49.04 11.46
C PRO A 232 10.45 49.00 9.94
N MET A 233 9.24 49.52 9.64
CA MET A 233 8.70 50.27 8.49
C MET A 233 9.45 50.38 7.14
N ALA A 234 8.73 50.20 6.02
CA ALA A 234 8.15 51.33 5.24
C ALA A 234 7.40 50.93 3.94
N LEU A 235 6.13 51.39 3.87
CA LEU A 235 5.41 51.98 2.73
C LEU A 235 4.98 51.12 1.53
N GLU A 236 3.68 50.80 1.50
CA GLU A 236 2.88 50.62 0.28
C GLU A 236 1.74 51.64 0.24
N SER A 237 1.54 52.27 -0.93
CA SER A 237 0.33 53.02 -1.26
C SER A 237 -0.02 52.84 -2.73
N ALA A 238 -1.12 52.12 -2.93
CA ALA A 238 -2.20 52.30 -3.91
C ALA A 238 -1.90 52.29 -5.43
N HIS A 239 -2.98 51.94 -6.15
CA HIS A 239 -3.21 51.84 -7.61
C HIS A 239 -2.85 50.45 -8.18
N GLY A 240 -3.72 49.67 -8.82
CA GLY A 240 -5.07 49.91 -9.33
C GLY A 240 -5.27 49.04 -10.58
N ARG A 241 -6.24 48.13 -10.52
CA ARG A 241 -6.99 47.47 -11.62
C ARG A 241 -6.20 46.89 -12.83
N THR A 242 -6.33 45.59 -13.07
CA THR A 242 -7.21 44.99 -14.12
C THR A 242 -6.84 43.53 -14.41
N GLY A 243 -7.88 42.69 -14.50
CA GLY A 243 -8.01 41.47 -15.33
C GLY A 243 -6.88 40.42 -15.39
N ALA A 244 -7.11 39.25 -14.77
CA ALA A 244 -6.48 38.01 -15.22
C ALA A 244 -7.44 36.81 -15.06
N VAL A 245 -7.91 36.31 -16.20
CA VAL A 245 -8.66 35.05 -16.39
C VAL A 245 -7.71 33.87 -16.14
N PRO A 246 -8.17 32.70 -15.62
CA PRO A 246 -7.29 31.62 -15.19
C PRO A 246 -6.43 31.02 -16.31
N ALA A 247 -5.17 30.73 -15.97
CA ALA A 247 -4.20 30.09 -16.84
C ALA A 247 -4.67 28.70 -17.31
N ARG A 248 -4.73 28.52 -18.64
CA ARG A 248 -4.89 27.22 -19.32
C ARG A 248 -3.68 26.34 -19.02
N ARG A 249 -3.92 25.16 -18.46
CA ARG A 249 -2.96 24.04 -18.45
C ARG A 249 -2.79 23.49 -19.89
N PRO A 250 -1.58 23.16 -20.36
CA PRO A 250 -1.43 22.47 -21.64
C PRO A 250 -1.98 21.04 -21.53
N ALA A 251 -2.88 20.69 -22.45
CA ALA A 251 -3.41 19.34 -22.60
C ALA A 251 -2.31 18.36 -23.00
N ALA A 252 -2.25 17.21 -22.33
CA ALA A 252 -1.36 16.12 -22.67
C ALA A 252 -1.80 15.47 -24.00
N ALA A 253 -0.85 15.31 -24.93
CA ALA A 253 -1.08 14.60 -26.18
C ALA A 253 -1.26 13.10 -25.90
N VAL A 254 -2.46 12.59 -26.14
CA VAL A 254 -2.77 11.15 -26.13
C VAL A 254 -2.20 10.54 -27.42
N ALA A 255 -1.31 9.56 -27.27
CA ALA A 255 -0.78 8.78 -28.39
C ALA A 255 -1.89 7.93 -29.05
N PRO A 256 -1.92 7.81 -30.39
CA PRO A 256 -2.90 6.95 -31.05
C PRO A 256 -2.61 5.48 -30.75
N TYR A 257 -3.61 4.79 -30.18
CA TYR A 257 -3.61 3.34 -30.03
C TYR A 257 -3.41 2.70 -31.41
N SER A 258 -2.33 1.93 -31.57
CA SER A 258 -2.20 0.98 -32.66
C SER A 258 -3.28 -0.10 -32.49
N ALA A 259 -4.14 -0.24 -33.50
CA ALA A 259 -5.18 -1.26 -33.52
C ALA A 259 -4.56 -2.65 -33.65
N ALA A 260 -4.52 -3.39 -32.53
CA ALA A 260 -4.33 -4.83 -32.57
C ALA A 260 -5.60 -5.47 -33.19
N ARG A 261 -5.49 -5.95 -34.43
CA ARG A 261 -6.52 -6.80 -35.05
C ARG A 261 -6.63 -8.09 -34.25
N ARG A 262 -7.64 -8.17 -33.38
CA ARG A 262 -8.15 -9.44 -32.84
C ARG A 262 -9.37 -9.82 -33.65
N SER A 263 -9.37 -11.05 -34.15
CA SER A 263 -10.52 -11.72 -34.76
C SER A 263 -11.69 -11.70 -33.78
N ALA A 264 -12.78 -11.04 -34.18
CA ALA A 264 -14.03 -11.07 -33.44
C ALA A 264 -14.72 -12.42 -33.69
N SER A 265 -14.67 -13.33 -32.72
CA SER A 265 -15.77 -14.29 -32.56
C SER A 265 -16.94 -13.52 -31.96
N ARG A 266 -17.94 -13.23 -32.78
CA ARG A 266 -19.24 -12.74 -32.32
C ARG A 266 -19.84 -13.83 -31.41
N VAL A 267 -19.72 -13.65 -30.10
CA VAL A 267 -20.56 -14.34 -29.11
C VAL A 267 -21.42 -13.27 -28.48
N GLU A 268 -22.70 -13.31 -28.85
CA GLU A 268 -23.76 -12.50 -28.28
C GLU A 268 -23.79 -12.73 -26.76
N GLY A 269 -23.85 -11.64 -26.00
CA GLY A 269 -23.85 -11.67 -24.54
C GLY A 269 -25.07 -12.42 -24.01
N GLY A 270 -24.85 -13.60 -23.43
CA GLY A 270 -25.84 -14.34 -22.68
C GLY A 270 -25.69 -14.05 -21.18
N PHE A 271 -26.54 -13.19 -20.65
CA PHE A 271 -26.71 -13.01 -19.20
C PHE A 271 -27.25 -14.31 -18.60
N ASP A 272 -26.50 -14.95 -17.70
CA ASP A 272 -26.89 -16.18 -17.00
C ASP A 272 -27.37 -15.85 -15.58
N PHE A 273 -28.69 -15.91 -15.37
CA PHE A 273 -29.34 -15.58 -14.10
C PHE A 273 -29.09 -16.62 -13.00
N PHE A 274 -28.66 -17.85 -13.33
CA PHE A 274 -28.45 -18.93 -12.36
C PHE A 274 -26.97 -19.30 -12.12
N GLY A 275 -26.02 -18.56 -12.71
CA GLY A 275 -24.58 -18.69 -12.41
C GLY A 275 -23.97 -20.06 -12.73
N THR A 276 -24.59 -20.84 -13.61
CA THR A 276 -24.13 -22.21 -13.90
C THR A 276 -22.90 -22.23 -14.81
N LYS A 277 -22.75 -21.22 -15.68
CA LYS A 277 -21.59 -21.10 -16.56
C LYS A 277 -20.32 -20.71 -15.82
N THR A 278 -20.42 -19.86 -14.80
CA THR A 278 -19.29 -19.48 -13.94
C THR A 278 -18.81 -20.63 -13.07
N ALA A 279 -19.69 -21.54 -12.64
CA ALA A 279 -19.31 -22.74 -11.90
C ALA A 279 -18.52 -23.75 -12.76
N ALA A 280 -18.92 -23.94 -14.03
CA ALA A 280 -18.19 -24.79 -14.96
C ALA A 280 -16.81 -24.21 -15.33
N GLN A 281 -16.73 -22.89 -15.54
CA GLN A 281 -15.45 -22.20 -15.76
C GLN A 281 -14.54 -22.24 -14.52
N ALA A 282 -15.08 -22.07 -13.32
CA ALA A 282 -14.30 -22.18 -12.08
C ALA A 282 -13.73 -23.58 -11.89
N ARG A 283 -14.51 -24.63 -12.22
CA ARG A 283 -14.02 -26.02 -12.20
C ARG A 283 -12.90 -26.26 -13.22
N ALA A 284 -13.06 -25.76 -14.45
CA ALA A 284 -12.02 -25.87 -15.48
C ALA A 284 -10.73 -25.11 -15.11
N VAL A 285 -10.84 -23.97 -14.43
CA VAL A 285 -9.67 -23.21 -13.93
C VAL A 285 -9.00 -23.92 -12.74
N ILE A 286 -9.78 -24.54 -11.84
CA ILE A 286 -9.21 -25.34 -10.74
C ILE A 286 -8.50 -26.59 -11.30
N GLU A 287 -9.07 -27.24 -12.31
CA GLU A 287 -8.49 -28.42 -12.96
C GLU A 287 -7.24 -28.07 -13.78
N SER A 288 -7.18 -26.88 -14.39
CA SER A 288 -5.95 -26.42 -15.07
C SER A 288 -4.82 -26.09 -14.08
N VAL A 289 -5.14 -25.47 -12.94
CA VAL A 289 -4.16 -25.17 -11.89
C VAL A 289 -3.66 -26.45 -11.21
N GLN A 290 -4.51 -27.46 -11.04
CA GLN A 290 -4.11 -28.75 -10.46
C GLN A 290 -3.19 -29.56 -11.38
N ASN A 291 -3.34 -29.42 -12.71
CA ASN A 291 -2.51 -30.14 -13.67
C ASN A 291 -1.18 -29.44 -13.99
N GLU A 292 -1.05 -28.12 -13.76
CA GLU A 292 0.18 -27.38 -14.02
C GLU A 292 1.22 -27.44 -12.88
N ASP A 293 0.84 -27.78 -11.64
CA ASP A 293 1.73 -27.63 -10.46
C ASP A 293 2.14 -28.96 -9.79
N LEU A 294 1.80 -30.11 -10.38
CA LEU A 294 2.11 -31.44 -9.82
C LEU A 294 3.12 -32.26 -10.63
N ALA A 295 3.48 -31.81 -11.84
CA ALA A 295 4.43 -32.54 -12.70
C ALA A 295 5.90 -32.13 -12.49
N ASP A 296 6.17 -30.97 -11.88
CA ASP A 296 7.52 -30.39 -11.74
C ASP A 296 8.04 -30.30 -10.28
N VAL A 297 7.27 -30.76 -9.29
CA VAL A 297 7.64 -30.61 -7.85
C VAL A 297 8.42 -31.82 -7.29
N VAL A 298 8.59 -32.90 -8.05
CA VAL A 298 9.58 -33.94 -7.72
C VAL A 298 10.71 -33.89 -8.73
N GLY A 299 11.58 -32.89 -8.55
CA GLY A 299 12.82 -32.80 -9.31
C GLY A 299 13.63 -34.09 -9.16
N ALA A 300 14.18 -34.58 -10.27
CA ALA A 300 15.02 -35.79 -10.34
C ALA A 300 16.20 -35.81 -9.34
N GLU A 301 16.51 -34.66 -8.74
CA GLU A 301 17.53 -34.47 -7.72
C GLU A 301 17.15 -35.09 -6.36
N ALA A 302 15.87 -35.15 -5.98
CA ALA A 302 15.45 -35.76 -4.70
C ALA A 302 15.53 -37.30 -4.72
N LEU A 303 15.30 -37.93 -5.89
CA LEU A 303 15.46 -39.38 -6.06
C LEU A 303 16.94 -39.79 -6.09
N ALA A 304 17.84 -38.95 -6.60
CA ALA A 304 19.27 -39.20 -6.62
C ALA A 304 19.89 -39.16 -5.21
N VAL A 305 19.43 -38.25 -4.34
CA VAL A 305 19.89 -38.17 -2.94
C VAL A 305 19.44 -39.40 -2.14
N HIS A 306 18.19 -39.86 -2.32
CA HIS A 306 17.69 -41.04 -1.61
C HIS A 306 18.27 -42.37 -2.15
N GLN A 307 18.60 -42.46 -3.45
CA GLN A 307 19.33 -43.61 -4.00
C GLN A 307 20.79 -43.65 -3.54
N ALA A 308 21.45 -42.50 -3.39
CA ALA A 308 22.80 -42.44 -2.84
C ALA A 308 22.84 -42.79 -1.34
N GLU A 309 21.82 -42.40 -0.58
CA GLU A 309 21.69 -42.72 0.85
C GLU A 309 21.35 -44.19 1.09
N SER A 310 20.47 -44.77 0.27
CA SER A 310 20.14 -46.21 0.36
C SER A 310 21.23 -47.14 -0.17
N ALA A 311 22.11 -46.67 -1.07
CA ALA A 311 23.28 -47.43 -1.52
C ALA A 311 24.46 -47.39 -0.53
N GLN A 312 24.45 -46.47 0.44
CA GLN A 312 25.46 -46.36 1.51
C GLN A 312 25.05 -47.09 2.79
N ALA A 313 23.81 -47.58 2.87
CA ALA A 313 23.32 -48.37 3.99
C ALA A 313 23.42 -49.88 3.69
N GLU A 314 24.46 -50.49 4.29
CA GLU A 314 24.76 -51.93 4.47
C GLU A 314 25.73 -52.62 3.48
N PRO A 315 26.57 -53.59 3.94
CA PRO A 315 26.56 -54.30 5.25
C PRO A 315 27.92 -54.36 5.99
N ALA A 316 27.91 -54.46 7.33
CA ALA A 316 28.82 -55.31 8.12
C ALA A 316 28.52 -55.21 9.63
N ALA A 317 28.19 -56.35 10.22
CA ALA A 317 27.94 -56.56 11.64
C ALA A 317 29.26 -56.62 12.47
N ALA A 318 29.25 -56.06 13.69
CA ALA A 318 29.88 -56.64 14.89
C ALA A 318 29.68 -55.76 16.16
N GLU A 319 29.13 -56.38 17.21
CA GLU A 319 29.43 -56.22 18.65
C GLU A 319 29.00 -54.95 19.44
N GLN A 320 28.29 -55.21 20.56
CA GLN A 320 27.91 -54.32 21.68
C GLN A 320 29.13 -54.01 22.61
N PRO A 321 29.09 -53.17 23.70
CA PRO A 321 27.94 -52.52 24.37
C PRO A 321 28.12 -51.04 24.84
N VAL A 322 26.96 -50.46 25.20
CA VAL A 322 26.62 -49.37 26.15
C VAL A 322 27.74 -48.65 26.92
N LYS A 323 27.77 -47.31 26.83
CA LYS A 323 28.21 -46.40 27.92
C LYS A 323 27.31 -45.15 28.01
N GLU A 324 26.76 -44.96 29.21
CA GLU A 324 26.03 -43.79 29.69
C GLU A 324 26.94 -42.55 29.73
N GLN A 325 26.47 -41.40 29.22
CA GLN A 325 27.02 -40.08 29.58
C GLN A 325 25.94 -38.98 29.59
N GLY A 326 25.54 -38.60 30.81
CA GLY A 326 25.54 -37.19 31.25
C GLY A 326 24.51 -36.23 30.66
N PHE A 327 23.36 -36.12 31.33
CA PHE A 327 22.44 -34.99 31.22
C PHE A 327 23.16 -33.69 31.66
N LYS A 328 23.35 -32.73 30.75
CA LYS A 328 23.97 -31.43 31.04
C LYS A 328 22.89 -30.46 31.57
N GLN A 329 23.09 -29.90 32.76
CA GLN A 329 22.21 -28.89 33.37
C GLN A 329 22.33 -27.54 32.65
N PRO A 330 21.25 -26.72 32.60
CA PRO A 330 21.26 -25.40 31.97
C PRO A 330 21.93 -24.31 32.85
N THR A 331 22.57 -23.35 32.19
CA THR A 331 23.30 -22.19 32.73
C THR A 331 22.38 -21.06 33.24
N PRO A 332 22.87 -20.16 34.14
CA PRO A 332 22.05 -19.21 34.90
C PRO A 332 21.42 -18.04 34.12
N GLU A 333 21.65 -17.91 32.81
CA GLU A 333 21.14 -16.79 32.00
C GLU A 333 19.67 -16.96 31.55
N GLN A 334 19.07 -18.14 31.76
CA GLN A 334 17.67 -18.40 31.39
C GLN A 334 16.66 -18.15 32.53
N ARG A 335 17.06 -17.53 33.65
CA ARG A 335 16.16 -17.28 34.80
C ARG A 335 15.53 -15.87 34.84
N ALA A 336 15.78 -14.99 33.88
CA ALA A 336 15.23 -13.63 33.92
C ALA A 336 14.03 -13.45 32.96
N VAL A 337 12.85 -13.91 33.38
CA VAL A 337 11.56 -13.46 32.82
C VAL A 337 10.85 -12.68 33.92
N GLY A 338 10.72 -11.36 33.77
CA GLY A 338 9.91 -10.53 34.67
C GLY A 338 10.48 -9.16 35.08
N GLN A 339 11.40 -8.56 34.34
CA GLN A 339 11.88 -7.20 34.64
C GLN A 339 11.17 -6.17 33.76
N VAL A 340 10.35 -5.32 34.39
CA VAL A 340 9.72 -4.15 33.76
C VAL A 340 10.81 -3.11 33.52
N ILE A 341 11.15 -2.86 32.26
CA ILE A 341 12.12 -1.84 31.87
C ILE A 341 11.36 -0.53 31.72
N ASP A 342 11.73 0.47 32.52
CA ASP A 342 11.16 1.81 32.44
C ASP A 342 11.74 2.55 31.23
N LEU A 343 10.90 2.80 30.21
CA LEU A 343 11.29 3.43 28.94
C LEU A 343 11.23 4.96 28.99
N THR A 344 10.83 5.55 30.12
CA THR A 344 10.70 7.00 30.30
C THR A 344 12.05 7.73 30.33
N ALA A 345 13.17 7.02 30.51
CA ALA A 345 14.51 7.61 30.55
C ALA A 345 15.21 7.72 29.18
N HIS A 346 14.63 7.19 28.10
CA HIS A 346 15.26 7.15 26.77
C HIS A 346 14.57 8.04 25.72
N ASP A 347 13.70 8.96 26.14
CA ASP A 347 13.07 9.94 25.25
C ASP A 347 13.95 11.20 25.14
N GLU A 348 15.19 11.02 24.68
CA GLU A 348 16.02 12.14 24.22
C GLU A 348 15.68 12.42 22.75
N THR A 349 14.60 13.18 22.53
CA THR A 349 14.37 13.82 21.24
C THR A 349 15.41 14.92 21.04
N GLU A 350 16.54 14.61 20.40
CA GLU A 350 17.42 15.65 19.88
C GLU A 350 16.63 16.48 18.84
N PRO A 351 16.41 17.79 19.05
CA PRO A 351 15.79 18.63 18.04
C PRO A 351 16.78 18.78 16.87
N ILE A 352 16.43 18.22 15.71
CA ILE A 352 17.18 18.42 14.48
C ILE A 352 17.18 19.92 14.15
N ASP A 353 18.34 20.57 14.25
CA ASP A 353 18.53 21.98 13.93
C ASP A 353 18.48 22.19 12.40
N VAL A 354 17.27 22.43 11.90
CA VAL A 354 16.94 22.64 10.49
C VAL A 354 17.59 23.90 9.87
N VAL A 355 18.24 24.74 10.67
CA VAL A 355 18.91 25.96 10.18
C VAL A 355 20.18 25.64 9.40
N ARG A 356 20.92 24.59 9.77
CA ARG A 356 22.17 24.19 9.09
C ARG A 356 21.97 23.57 7.70
N LEU A 357 20.77 23.08 7.38
CA LEU A 357 20.46 22.46 6.09
C LEU A 357 20.15 23.49 4.98
N ARG A 358 19.83 24.74 5.33
CA ARG A 358 19.52 25.79 4.34
C ARG A 358 20.76 26.49 3.78
N THR A 359 21.88 26.51 4.49
CA THR A 359 23.13 27.13 4.01
C THR A 359 23.94 26.26 3.05
N ALA A 360 23.61 24.97 2.93
CA ALA A 360 24.27 24.05 1.98
C ALA A 360 23.61 24.04 0.58
N ILE A 361 22.52 24.79 0.38
CA ILE A 361 21.71 24.79 -0.86
C ILE A 361 21.66 26.19 -1.50
N SER A 362 22.52 27.13 -1.10
CA SER A 362 22.68 28.44 -1.77
C SER A 362 24.09 28.66 -2.28
#